data_AF-A0A1F4Q5H6-F1
#
_entry.id   AF-A0A1F4Q5H6-F1
#
_cell.length_a   1.000
_cell.length_b   1.000
_cell.length_c   1.000
_cell.angle_alpha   90.00
_cell.angle_beta   90.00
_cell.angle_gamma   90.00
#
_symmetry.space_group_name_H-M   'P 1'
#
loop_
_entity.id
_entity.type
_entity.pdbx_description
1 polymer ?
#
loop_
_entity_poly.entity_id
_entity_poly.type
_entity_poly.pdbx_seq_one_letter_code
_entity_poly.pdbx_strand_id
1 'polypeptide(L)' 'MAAVVERVQERWAEAVRFLKEVRVEMKKVTWPQRKEIIGSTAVVIVASFVVSFFLGFVDLILQKLLGLIIK' A
#
# COMPACT_ATOMS: atom_id res chain seq x y z
N MET A 1 10.00 5.04 -46.82
CA MET A 1 8.73 5.29 -46.08
C MET A 1 8.00 3.99 -45.74
N ALA A 2 7.84 3.04 -46.67
CA ALA A 2 7.21 1.73 -46.41
C ALA A 2 7.83 0.95 -45.23
N ALA A 3 9.16 0.84 -45.15
CA ALA A 3 9.84 0.16 -44.04
C ALA A 3 9.66 0.82 -42.66
N VAL A 4 9.29 2.11 -42.62
CA VAL A 4 8.94 2.80 -41.35
C VAL A 4 7.50 2.45 -40.96
N VAL A 5 6.60 2.37 -41.94
CA VAL A 5 5.20 1.97 -41.72
C VAL A 5 5.09 0.52 -41.26
N GLU A 6 5.86 -0.40 -41.85
CA GLU A 6 5.93 -1.81 -41.42
C GLU A 6 6.43 -1.93 -39.98
N ARG A 7 7.55 -1.28 -39.63
CA ARG A 7 8.06 -1.28 -38.23
C ARG A 7 7.07 -0.71 -37.22
N VAL A 8 6.29 0.30 -37.62
CA VAL A 8 5.25 0.85 -36.76
C VAL A 8 4.13 -0.18 -36.58
N GLN A 9 3.64 -0.81 -37.65
CA GLN A 9 2.60 -1.85 -37.59
C GLN A 9 3.02 -3.05 -36.72
N GLU A 10 4.27 -3.50 -36.83
CA GLU A 10 4.82 -4.58 -35.99
C GLU A 10 4.82 -4.20 -34.50
N ARG A 11 5.31 -3.01 -34.16
CA ARG A 11 5.32 -2.51 -32.78
C ARG A 11 3.91 -2.35 -32.19
N TRP A 12 2.93 -1.96 -33.02
CA TRP A 12 1.53 -1.90 -32.61
C TRP A 12 0.96 -3.28 -32.32
N ALA A 13 1.30 -4.28 -33.15
CA ALA A 13 0.88 -5.66 -32.93
C ALA A 13 1.47 -6.26 -31.64
N GLU A 14 2.74 -5.96 -31.33
CA GLU A 14 3.40 -6.35 -30.08
C GLU A 14 2.75 -5.71 -28.85
N ALA A 15 2.44 -4.40 -28.90
CA ALA A 15 1.78 -3.70 -27.78
C ALA A 15 0.38 -4.26 -27.48
N VAL A 16 -0.38 -4.64 -28.51
CA VAL A 16 -1.70 -5.27 -28.34
C VAL A 16 -1.57 -6.67 -27.73
N ARG A 17 -0.54 -7.44 -28.13
CA ARG A 17 -0.23 -8.75 -27.51
C ARG A 17 0.14 -8.60 -26.04
N PHE A 18 1.02 -7.64 -25.71
CA PHE A 18 1.42 -7.34 -24.34
C PHE A 18 0.23 -6.97 -23.44
N LEU A 19 -0.67 -6.10 -23.89
CA LEU A 19 -1.89 -5.76 -23.13
C LEU A 19 -2.80 -6.96 -22.91
N LYS A 20 -2.87 -7.88 -23.88
CA LYS A 20 -3.65 -9.12 -23.76
C LYS A 20 -3.03 -10.06 -22.73
N GLU A 21 -1.71 -10.18 -22.71
CA GLU A 21 -0.95 -10.97 -21.72
C GLU A 21 -1.09 -10.39 -20.32
N VAL A 22 -0.95 -9.07 -20.15
CA VAL A 22 -1.16 -8.38 -18.86
C VAL A 22 -2.58 -8.63 -18.34
N ARG A 23 -3.60 -8.59 -19.21
CA ARG A 23 -4.98 -8.92 -18.81
C ARG A 23 -5.12 -10.37 -18.33
N VAL A 24 -4.39 -11.32 -18.90
CA VAL A 24 -4.41 -12.72 -18.46
C VAL A 24 -3.72 -12.87 -17.11
N GLU A 25 -2.58 -12.20 -16.90
CA GLU A 25 -1.84 -12.26 -15.64
C GLU A 25 -2.59 -11.55 -14.50
N MET A 26 -3.23 -10.42 -14.81
CA MET A 26 -4.09 -9.69 -13.87
C MET A 26 -5.29 -10.52 -13.39
N LYS A 27 -5.74 -11.53 -14.15
CA LYS A 27 -6.77 -12.49 -13.69
C LYS A 27 -6.23 -13.52 -12.70
N LYS A 28 -4.92 -13.76 -12.67
CA LYS A 28 -4.28 -14.63 -11.68
C LYS A 28 -4.03 -13.91 -10.35
N VAL A 29 -4.09 -12.57 -10.35
CA VAL A 29 -4.04 -11.78 -9.13
C VAL A 29 -5.32 -12.03 -8.34
N THR A 30 -5.22 -12.88 -7.33
CA THR A 30 -6.26 -13.13 -6.35
C THR A 30 -6.41 -11.88 -5.49
N TRP A 31 -7.38 -11.03 -5.83
CA TRP A 31 -7.75 -9.91 -5.00
C TRP A 31 -8.25 -10.44 -3.65
N PRO A 32 -7.65 -10.00 -2.53
CA PRO A 32 -8.00 -10.51 -1.21
C PRO A 32 -9.48 -10.26 -0.93
N GLN A 33 -10.13 -11.25 -0.31
CA GLN A 33 -11.54 -11.14 0.02
C GLN A 33 -11.72 -10.04 1.09
N ARG A 34 -12.82 -9.27 1.04
CA ARG A 34 -13.10 -8.16 1.97
C ARG A 34 -12.87 -8.51 3.44
N LYS A 35 -13.09 -9.78 3.83
CA LYS A 35 -12.86 -10.30 5.18
C LYS A 35 -11.39 -10.28 5.61
N GLU A 36 -10.46 -10.59 4.72
CA GLU A 36 -9.02 -10.58 4.99
C GLU A 36 -8.49 -9.14 5.15
N ILE A 37 -8.98 -8.22 4.32
CA ILE A 37 -8.64 -6.79 4.39
C ILE A 37 -9.09 -6.19 5.72
N ILE A 38 -10.28 -6.57 6.21
CA ILE A 38 -10.78 -6.12 7.50
C ILE A 38 -9.92 -6.69 8.63
N GLY A 39 -9.55 -7.98 8.56
CA GLY A 39 -8.70 -8.63 9.55
C GLY A 39 -7.32 -7.97 9.67
N SER A 40 -6.63 -7.73 8.56
CA SER A 40 -5.32 -7.09 8.55
C SER A 40 -5.38 -5.63 9.02
N THR A 41 -6.42 -4.89 8.63
CA THR A 41 -6.62 -3.50 9.08
C THR A 41 -6.94 -3.43 10.58
N ALA A 42 -7.73 -4.37 11.10
CA ALA A 42 -8.08 -4.41 12.52
C ALA A 42 -6.84 -4.60 13.41
N VAL A 43 -5.91 -5.48 13.01
CA VAL A 43 -4.64 -5.67 13.73
C VAL A 43 -3.83 -4.37 13.78
N VAL A 44 -3.74 -3.65 12.66
CA VAL A 44 -3.02 -2.36 12.60
C VAL A 44 -3.67 -1.34 13.53
N ILE A 45 -5.00 -1.22 13.51
CA ILE A 45 -5.73 -0.29 14.40
C ILE A 45 -5.42 -0.60 15.86
N VAL A 46 -5.51 -1.87 16.27
CA VAL A 46 -5.23 -2.28 17.65
C VAL A 46 -3.77 -1.97 18.02
N ALA A 47 -2.81 -2.31 17.16
CA ALA A 47 -1.40 -2.03 17.40
C ALA A 47 -1.11 -0.53 17.53
N SER A 48 -1.70 0.31 16.66
CA SER A 48 -1.58 1.76 16.74
C SER A 48 -2.18 2.31 18.04
N PHE A 49 -3.34 1.82 18.47
CA PHE A 49 -3.95 2.22 19.75
C PHE A 49 -3.06 1.91 20.94
N VAL A 50 -2.45 0.72 20.98
CA VAL A 50 -1.53 0.33 22.06
C VAL A 50 -0.32 1.26 22.11
N VAL A 51 0.29 1.54 20.94
CA VAL A 51 1.46 2.42 20.85
C VAL A 51 1.09 3.85 21.25
N SER A 52 -0.01 4.41 20.73
CA SER A 52 -0.46 5.75 21.08
C SER A 52 -0.79 5.89 22.56
N PHE A 53 -1.40 4.87 23.17
CA PHE A 53 -1.69 4.88 24.60
C PHE A 53 -0.40 4.85 25.44
N PHE A 54 0.55 3.97 25.08
CA PHE A 54 1.83 3.88 25.77
C PHE A 54 2.61 5.20 25.68
N LEU A 55 2.77 5.75 24.48
CA LEU A 55 3.45 7.02 24.28
C LEU A 55 2.75 8.13 25.05
N GLY A 56 1.43 8.29 24.88
CA GLY A 56 0.67 9.31 25.60
C GLY A 56 0.79 9.21 27.12
N PHE A 57 0.81 7.99 27.67
CA PHE A 57 1.04 7.79 29.10
C PHE A 57 2.44 8.24 29.54
N VAL A 58 3.48 7.89 28.78
CA VAL A 58 4.85 8.32 29.03
C VAL A 58 4.97 9.85 28.92
N ASP A 59 4.39 10.46 27.89
CA ASP A 59 4.37 11.90 27.68
C ASP A 59 3.73 12.63 28.86
N LEU A 60 2.61 12.13 29.40
CA LEU A 60 1.95 12.71 30.57
C LEU A 60 2.81 12.61 31.84
N ILE A 61 3.50 11.48 32.04
CA ILE A 61 4.43 11.32 33.17
C ILE A 61 5.59 12.32 33.02
N LEU A 62 6.19 12.39 31.83
CA LEU A 62 7.32 13.25 31.57
C LEU A 62 6.95 14.73 31.77
N GLN A 63 5.79 15.15 31.27
CA GLN A 63 5.28 16.53 31.45
C GLN A 63 5.08 16.87 32.93
N LYS A 64 4.52 15.95 33.72
CA LYS A 64 4.36 16.15 35.17
C LYS A 64 5.71 16.23 35.89
N LEU A 65 6.66 15.37 35.52
CA LEU A 65 7.99 15.33 36.13
C LEU A 65 8.79 16.60 35.80
N LEU A 66 8.78 17.03 34.54
CA LEU A 66 9.42 18.27 34.10
C LEU A 66 8.79 19.49 34.76
N GLY A 67 7.46 19.53 34.90
CA GLY A 67 6.78 20.61 35.62
C GLY A 67 7.12 20.68 37.12
N LEU A 68 7.50 19.56 37.72
CA LEU A 68 7.97 19.47 39.11
C LEU A 68 9.43 19.92 39.28
N ILE A 69 10.25 19.79 38.23
CA ILE A 69 11.67 20.18 38.24
C ILE A 69 11.85 21.67 37.89
N ILE A 70 11.02 22.20 36.99
CA ILE A 70 11.09 23.59 36.52
C ILE A 70 10.40 24.57 37.50
N LYS A 71 9.61 24.05 38.43
CA LYS A 71 9.02 24.80 39.54
C LYS A 71 9.93 24.72 40.77
#